data_AF-A0A497UKF5-F1
#
_entry.id   AF-A0A497UKF5-F1
#
_cell.length_a   1.000
_cell.length_b   1.000
_cell.length_c   1.000
_cell.angle_alpha   90.00
_cell.angle_beta   90.00
_cell.angle_gamma   90.00
#
_symmetry.space_group_name_H-M   'P 1'
#
loop_
_entity.id
_entity.type
_entity.pdbx_description
1 polymer ?
#
loop_
_entity_poly.entity_id
_entity_poly.type
_entity_poly.pdbx_seq_one_letter_code
_entity_poly.pdbx_strand_id
1 'polypeptide(L)'
;MITDKDLEILFYTTPEKYRLTALDQEIHDPNTLENMNKEEHLEELLLQCSLNDLLATIVKVFKNKYANPLPIWTGIVDYDMKTKKESSKRKDIKKIQFDFKDGVKTDFGGNTEYLDNLFMEFQTPSQVFKDMVKTNLQGKSFTENEQSDKTTFVISNSPISKIEVTPTSFHMFINKSSFIDYGQ
;
A
#
# COMPACT_ATOMS: atom_id res chain seq x y z
N MET A 1 -17.31 -0.53 5.26
CA MET A 1 -16.73 -0.03 4.00
C MET A 1 -15.72 1.05 4.40
N ILE A 2 -14.49 0.97 3.92
CA ILE A 2 -13.43 1.94 4.22
C ILE A 2 -13.72 3.23 3.45
N THR A 3 -13.73 4.37 4.12
CA THR A 3 -14.06 5.67 3.55
C THR A 3 -12.81 6.46 3.16
N ASP A 4 -12.96 7.54 2.39
CA ASP A 4 -11.83 8.42 2.06
C ASP A 4 -11.20 9.04 3.31
N LYS A 5 -12.00 9.36 4.33
CA LYS A 5 -11.53 9.92 5.60
C LYS A 5 -10.61 8.97 6.34
N ASP A 6 -10.92 7.68 6.33
CA ASP A 6 -10.10 6.65 6.98
C ASP A 6 -8.73 6.51 6.30
N LEU A 7 -8.61 6.93 5.03
CA LEU A 7 -7.41 6.80 4.21
C LEU A 7 -6.55 8.07 4.20
N GLU A 8 -7.04 9.19 4.72
CA GLU A 8 -6.29 10.47 4.73
C GLU A 8 -4.93 10.33 5.43
N ILE A 9 -4.85 9.48 6.45
CA ILE A 9 -3.62 9.22 7.21
C ILE A 9 -2.49 8.67 6.34
N LEU A 10 -2.82 7.89 5.29
CA LEU A 10 -1.84 7.35 4.35
C LEU A 10 -1.17 8.43 3.50
N PHE A 11 -1.69 9.66 3.52
CA PHE A 11 -1.17 10.79 2.78
C PHE A 11 -0.68 11.92 3.70
N TYR A 12 -0.69 11.70 5.02
CA TYR A 12 -0.16 12.65 5.98
C TYR A 12 1.35 12.77 5.80
N THR A 13 1.79 13.99 5.56
CA THR A 13 3.19 14.35 5.34
C THR A 13 3.63 15.15 6.57
N THR A 14 4.51 14.58 7.38
CA THR A 14 5.03 15.26 8.59
C THR A 14 5.62 16.60 8.17
N PRO A 15 5.27 17.74 8.78
CA PRO A 15 5.89 19.02 8.43
C PRO A 15 7.40 19.01 8.67
N GLU A 16 8.20 19.60 7.77
CA GLU A 16 9.68 19.59 7.84
C GLU A 16 10.24 20.02 9.19
N LYS A 17 9.63 21.03 9.83
CA LYS A 17 10.01 21.52 11.17
C LYS A 17 9.93 20.46 12.28
N TYR A 18 9.18 19.38 12.06
CA TYR A 18 9.01 18.26 12.99
C TYR A 18 9.79 17.01 12.55
N ARG A 19 10.44 17.03 11.37
CA ARG A 19 11.24 15.90 10.82
C ARG A 19 12.70 15.93 11.23
N LEU A 20 13.19 17.06 11.73
CA LEU A 20 14.60 17.24 12.06
C LEU A 20 14.95 16.43 13.32
N THR A 21 15.73 15.38 13.13
CA THR A 21 16.44 14.62 14.17
C THR A 21 17.60 15.45 14.72
N ALA A 22 17.31 16.56 15.41
CA ALA A 22 18.23 17.08 16.40
C ALA A 22 17.75 16.55 17.75
N LEU A 23 18.56 15.70 18.36
CA LEU A 23 18.42 15.08 19.69
C LEU A 23 18.09 16.06 20.85
N ASP A 24 17.96 17.35 20.58
CA ASP A 24 17.82 18.46 21.53
C ASP A 24 16.60 19.37 21.26
N GLN A 25 15.66 19.01 20.38
CA GLN A 25 14.41 19.79 20.20
C GLN A 25 13.19 18.99 20.67
N GLU A 26 12.52 19.46 21.74
CA GLU A 26 11.23 18.97 22.25
C GLU A 26 10.04 19.17 21.28
N ILE A 27 10.32 19.49 20.02
CA ILE A 27 9.31 19.89 19.05
C ILE A 27 8.84 18.64 18.31
N HIS A 28 7.85 17.98 18.90
CA HIS A 28 7.14 16.88 18.25
C HIS A 28 6.04 17.38 17.32
N ASP A 29 5.69 16.57 16.32
CA ASP A 29 4.50 16.80 15.54
C ASP A 29 3.26 16.72 16.46
N PRO A 30 2.47 17.80 16.58
CA PRO A 30 1.27 17.81 17.44
C PRO A 30 0.23 16.79 17.00
N ASN A 31 0.26 16.34 15.75
CA ASN A 31 -0.69 15.36 15.22
C ASN A 31 -0.25 13.90 15.48
N THR A 32 0.92 13.65 16.08
CA THR A 32 1.45 12.29 16.29
C THR A 32 0.41 11.36 16.92
N LEU A 33 -0.19 11.75 18.05
CA LEU A 33 -1.17 10.90 18.75
C LEU A 33 -2.46 10.71 17.96
N GLU A 34 -2.95 11.76 17.29
CA GLU A 34 -4.14 11.66 16.45
C GLU A 34 -3.90 10.73 15.26
N ASN A 35 -2.72 10.84 14.65
CA ASN A 35 -2.31 10.02 13.52
C ASN A 35 -2.15 8.55 13.92
N MET A 36 -1.55 8.26 15.07
CA MET A 36 -1.48 6.90 15.62
C MET A 36 -2.88 6.30 15.78
N ASN A 37 -3.82 7.03 16.37
CA ASN A 37 -5.21 6.56 16.53
C ASN A 37 -5.90 6.30 15.18
N LYS A 38 -5.60 7.12 14.15
CA LYS A 38 -6.11 6.92 12.79
C LYS A 38 -5.50 5.68 12.14
N GLU A 39 -4.21 5.43 12.34
CA GLU A 39 -3.53 4.22 11.84
C GLU A 39 -4.08 2.96 12.50
N GLU A 40 -4.28 2.96 13.82
CA GLU A 40 -4.91 1.85 14.56
C GLU A 40 -6.34 1.59 14.06
N HIS A 41 -7.14 2.64 13.87
CA HIS A 41 -8.49 2.51 13.32
C HIS A 41 -8.47 1.92 11.90
N LEU A 42 -7.54 2.38 11.06
CA LEU A 42 -7.40 1.84 9.71
C LEU A 42 -6.97 0.37 9.73
N GLU A 43 -6.08 -0.04 10.63
CA GLU A 43 -5.73 -1.45 10.83
C GLU A 43 -6.96 -2.31 11.12
N GLU A 44 -7.79 -1.92 12.08
CA GLU A 44 -9.02 -2.65 12.40
C GLU A 44 -9.94 -2.80 11.18
N LEU A 45 -10.12 -1.73 10.41
CA LEU A 45 -10.92 -1.76 9.19
C LEU A 45 -10.31 -2.67 8.12
N LEU A 46 -8.99 -2.61 7.92
CA LEU A 46 -8.27 -3.44 6.95
C LEU A 46 -8.31 -4.92 7.32
N LEU A 47 -8.41 -5.27 8.61
CA LEU A 47 -8.55 -6.66 9.07
C LEU A 47 -9.97 -7.20 8.92
N GLN A 48 -10.99 -6.36 9.09
CA GLN A 48 -12.39 -6.79 9.12
C GLN A 48 -13.12 -6.67 7.78
N CYS A 49 -12.63 -5.83 6.86
CA CYS A 49 -13.27 -5.63 5.56
C CYS A 49 -13.25 -6.90 4.69
N SER A 50 -14.08 -6.94 3.65
CA SER A 50 -14.05 -8.05 2.70
C SER A 50 -12.75 -8.04 1.89
N LEU A 51 -12.34 -9.20 1.36
CA LEU A 51 -11.16 -9.27 0.48
C LEU A 51 -11.27 -8.32 -0.72
N ASN A 52 -12.47 -8.18 -1.28
CA ASN A 52 -12.73 -7.25 -2.38
C ASN A 52 -12.53 -5.79 -1.95
N ASP A 53 -13.01 -5.41 -0.76
CA ASP A 53 -12.83 -4.06 -0.22
C ASP A 53 -11.35 -3.78 0.08
N LEU A 54 -10.60 -4.75 0.59
CA LEU A 54 -9.16 -4.63 0.82
C LEU A 54 -8.42 -4.34 -0.48
N LEU A 55 -8.63 -5.17 -1.51
CA LEU A 55 -7.95 -5.00 -2.79
C LEU A 55 -8.38 -3.70 -3.49
N ALA A 56 -9.67 -3.35 -3.43
CA ALA A 56 -10.18 -2.08 -3.94
C ALA A 56 -9.50 -0.89 -3.23
N THR A 57 -9.35 -0.96 -1.91
CA THR A 57 -8.68 0.06 -1.10
C THR A 57 -7.21 0.21 -1.50
N ILE A 58 -6.47 -0.91 -1.62
CA ILE A 58 -5.07 -0.89 -2.04
C ILE A 58 -4.92 -0.26 -3.43
N VAL A 59 -5.72 -0.68 -4.42
CA VAL A 59 -5.69 -0.08 -5.76
C VAL A 59 -6.03 1.40 -5.66
N LYS A 60 -7.07 1.78 -4.92
CA LYS A 60 -7.52 3.17 -4.76
C LYS A 60 -6.43 4.09 -4.24
N VAL A 61 -5.75 3.70 -3.16
CA VAL A 61 -4.77 4.58 -2.48
C VAL A 61 -3.50 4.76 -3.29
N PHE A 62 -3.10 3.78 -4.10
CA PHE A 62 -1.93 3.89 -4.99
C PHE A 62 -2.28 4.38 -6.41
N LYS A 63 -3.55 4.41 -6.81
CA LYS A 63 -3.96 4.79 -8.17
C LYS A 63 -3.59 6.22 -8.53
N ASN A 64 -3.81 7.17 -7.62
CA ASN A 64 -3.68 8.60 -7.92
C ASN A 64 -2.43 9.24 -7.35
N LYS A 65 -2.03 8.82 -6.15
CA LYS A 65 -0.90 9.34 -5.39
C LYS A 65 -0.21 8.15 -4.73
N TYR A 66 1.11 8.17 -4.58
CA TYR A 66 1.81 7.09 -3.88
C TYR A 66 1.51 7.20 -2.39
N ALA A 67 0.62 6.35 -1.86
CA ALA A 67 0.29 6.31 -0.44
C ALA A 67 1.48 5.83 0.40
N ASN A 68 1.55 6.23 1.67
CA ASN A 68 2.46 5.61 2.62
C ASN A 68 2.07 4.13 2.78
N PRO A 69 2.94 3.18 2.40
CA PRO A 69 2.61 1.76 2.47
C PRO A 69 2.66 1.23 3.91
N LEU A 70 3.35 1.90 4.83
CA LEU A 70 3.63 1.34 6.17
C LEU A 70 2.36 1.08 6.99
N PRO A 71 1.37 1.98 7.09
CA PRO A 71 0.16 1.69 7.86
C PRO A 71 -0.68 0.55 7.27
N ILE A 72 -0.61 0.34 5.95
CA ILE A 72 -1.24 -0.82 5.32
C ILE A 72 -0.47 -2.08 5.69
N TRP A 73 0.87 -2.05 5.53
CA TRP A 73 1.75 -3.18 5.84
C TRP A 73 1.58 -3.63 7.30
N THR A 74 1.75 -2.72 8.26
CA THR A 74 1.55 -3.02 9.68
C THR A 74 0.14 -3.50 9.98
N GLY A 75 -0.87 -2.98 9.27
CA GLY A 75 -2.27 -3.34 9.48
C GLY A 75 -2.63 -4.78 9.07
N ILE A 76 -1.96 -5.37 8.06
CA ILE A 76 -2.33 -6.70 7.54
C ILE A 76 -1.21 -7.74 7.55
N VAL A 77 0.02 -7.35 7.90
CA VAL A 77 1.18 -8.23 7.97
C VAL A 77 1.61 -8.46 9.42
N ASP A 78 1.83 -9.72 9.77
CA ASP A 78 2.63 -10.12 10.92
C ASP A 78 4.05 -10.40 10.45
N TYR A 79 5.02 -9.64 10.97
CA TYR A 79 6.44 -9.78 10.63
C TYR A 79 7.23 -10.37 11.79
N ASP A 80 7.85 -11.53 11.57
CA ASP A 80 8.77 -12.14 12.53
C ASP A 80 10.19 -11.60 12.30
N MET A 81 10.67 -10.75 13.22
CA MET A 81 12.01 -10.17 13.15
C MET A 81 13.15 -11.20 13.16
N LYS A 82 12.97 -12.37 13.79
CA LYS A 82 14.01 -13.41 13.87
C LYS A 82 14.13 -14.16 12.56
N THR A 83 13.01 -14.54 11.97
CA THR A 83 13.00 -15.33 10.73
C THR A 83 12.94 -14.45 9.48
N LYS A 84 12.68 -13.15 9.64
CA LYS A 84 12.43 -12.17 8.58
C LYS A 84 11.31 -12.62 7.64
N LYS A 85 10.27 -13.24 8.20
CA LYS A 85 9.14 -13.77 7.44
C LYS A 85 7.92 -12.91 7.64
N GLU A 86 7.24 -12.67 6.54
CA GLU A 86 5.91 -12.06 6.52
C GLU A 86 4.85 -13.16 6.49
N SER A 87 3.83 -12.99 7.32
CA SER A 87 2.59 -13.75 7.28
C SER A 87 1.40 -12.80 7.32
N SER A 88 0.28 -13.21 6.74
CA SER A 88 -0.93 -12.39 6.77
C SER A 88 -1.62 -12.51 8.13
N LYS A 89 -2.02 -11.37 8.71
CA LYS A 89 -2.96 -11.30 9.84
C LYS A 89 -4.36 -11.77 9.45
N ARG A 90 -4.70 -11.70 8.16
CA ARG A 90 -5.99 -12.12 7.62
C ARG A 90 -5.98 -13.59 7.19
N LYS A 91 -7.05 -14.30 7.51
CA LYS A 91 -7.21 -15.74 7.21
C LYS A 91 -7.51 -16.03 5.73
N ASP A 92 -8.05 -15.09 4.99
CA ASP A 92 -8.40 -15.23 3.57
C ASP A 92 -7.20 -15.03 2.63
N ILE A 93 -6.07 -14.54 3.15
CA ILE A 93 -4.80 -14.41 2.44
C ILE A 93 -3.86 -15.52 2.91
N LYS A 94 -3.44 -16.36 1.96
CA LYS A 94 -2.53 -17.48 2.18
C LYS A 94 -1.07 -17.03 2.27
N LYS A 95 -0.67 -16.10 1.41
CA LYS A 95 0.67 -15.52 1.37
C LYS A 95 0.57 -14.03 1.09
N ILE A 96 1.37 -13.24 1.79
CA ILE A 96 1.52 -11.81 1.56
C ILE A 96 3.00 -11.47 1.52
N GLN A 97 3.37 -10.53 0.66
CA GLN A 97 4.74 -10.06 0.54
C GLN A 97 4.76 -8.60 0.10
N PHE A 98 5.36 -7.74 0.90
CA PHE A 98 5.70 -6.36 0.53
C PHE A 98 7.20 -6.26 0.29
N ASP A 99 7.58 -6.02 -0.97
CA ASP A 99 8.98 -5.84 -1.32
C ASP A 99 9.34 -4.36 -1.29
N PHE A 100 10.12 -3.98 -0.28
CA PHE A 100 10.74 -2.67 -0.21
C PHE A 100 12.12 -2.69 -0.88
N LYS A 101 12.47 -1.60 -1.58
CA LYS A 101 13.77 -1.45 -2.23
C LYS A 101 14.35 -0.07 -1.98
N ASP A 102 15.67 -0.05 -1.80
CA ASP A 102 16.45 1.18 -1.81
C ASP A 102 16.37 1.92 -3.16
N GLY A 103 16.59 3.22 -3.09
CA GLY A 103 17.01 4.02 -4.23
C GLY A 103 16.16 5.25 -4.51
N VAL A 104 15.30 5.64 -3.59
CA VAL A 104 14.66 6.95 -3.56
C VAL A 104 15.35 7.84 -2.52
N LYS A 105 15.14 9.14 -2.61
CA LYS A 105 15.72 10.12 -1.69
C LYS A 105 14.61 10.76 -0.86
N THR A 106 14.90 11.01 0.41
CA THR A 106 14.11 11.89 1.26
C THR A 106 14.28 13.34 0.81
N ASP A 107 13.41 14.23 1.29
CA ASP A 107 13.47 15.66 1.02
C ASP A 107 14.78 16.28 1.54
N PHE A 108 15.41 15.65 2.55
CA PHE A 108 16.73 16.04 3.09
C PHE A 108 17.91 15.35 2.40
N GLY A 109 17.66 14.62 1.30
CA GLY A 109 18.70 13.98 0.48
C GLY A 109 19.26 12.67 1.03
N GLY A 110 18.69 12.14 2.12
CA GLY A 110 19.01 10.80 2.64
C GLY A 110 18.45 9.71 1.72
N ASN A 111 19.12 8.56 1.68
CA ASN A 111 18.57 7.40 0.95
C ASN A 111 17.50 6.73 1.80
N THR A 112 16.41 6.31 1.15
CA THR A 112 15.35 5.54 1.80
C THR A 112 14.76 4.50 0.84
N GLU A 113 13.91 3.66 1.39
CA GLU A 113 13.21 2.60 0.68
C GLU A 113 11.85 3.09 0.16
N TYR A 114 11.39 2.46 -0.92
CA TYR A 114 10.02 2.58 -1.40
C TYR A 114 9.43 1.18 -1.59
N LEU A 115 8.10 1.08 -1.56
CA LEU A 115 7.41 -0.14 -1.96
C LEU A 115 7.61 -0.35 -3.46
N ASP A 116 8.32 -1.40 -3.84
CA ASP A 116 8.53 -1.78 -5.24
C ASP A 116 7.35 -2.61 -5.77
N ASN A 117 6.90 -3.58 -4.98
CA ASN A 117 5.74 -4.38 -5.33
C ASN A 117 5.06 -5.01 -4.09
N LEU A 118 3.78 -5.33 -4.25
CA LEU A 118 2.94 -6.02 -3.28
C LEU A 118 2.35 -7.26 -3.93
N PHE A 119 2.63 -8.43 -3.36
CA PHE A 119 2.06 -9.70 -3.76
C PHE A 119 1.13 -10.27 -2.69
N MET A 120 -0.02 -10.78 -3.12
CA MET A 120 -0.98 -11.52 -2.29
C MET A 120 -1.43 -12.78 -3.02
N GLU A 121 -1.41 -13.92 -2.31
CA GLU A 121 -2.02 -15.18 -2.71
C GLU A 121 -3.21 -15.47 -1.78
N PHE A 122 -4.34 -15.86 -2.34
CA PHE A 122 -5.60 -16.03 -1.62
C PHE A 122 -5.89 -17.50 -1.32
N GLN A 123 -6.58 -17.77 -0.20
CA GLN A 123 -6.97 -19.14 0.16
C GLN A 123 -7.99 -19.75 -0.80
N THR A 124 -8.89 -18.92 -1.34
CA THR A 124 -9.97 -19.36 -2.22
C THR A 124 -9.88 -18.64 -3.56
N PRO A 125 -9.86 -19.36 -4.69
CA PRO A 125 -9.88 -18.75 -6.00
C PRO A 125 -11.15 -17.91 -6.21
N SER A 126 -11.01 -16.76 -6.87
CA SER A 126 -12.15 -15.91 -7.25
C SER A 126 -11.94 -15.30 -8.63
N GLN A 127 -12.94 -15.46 -9.50
CA GLN A 127 -12.91 -14.86 -10.84
C GLN A 127 -13.20 -13.35 -10.82
N VAL A 128 -13.70 -12.82 -9.70
CA VAL A 128 -14.10 -11.41 -9.60
C VAL A 128 -12.93 -10.45 -9.45
N PHE A 129 -11.71 -10.94 -9.17
CA PHE A 129 -10.56 -10.08 -8.93
C PHE A 129 -10.19 -9.25 -10.16
N LYS A 130 -10.31 -9.83 -11.36
CA LYS A 130 -10.10 -9.10 -12.62
C LYS A 130 -11.04 -7.90 -12.73
N ASP A 131 -12.35 -8.14 -12.58
CA ASP A 131 -13.38 -7.11 -12.71
C ASP A 131 -13.26 -6.05 -11.60
N MET A 132 -12.87 -6.47 -10.40
CA MET A 132 -12.59 -5.56 -9.28
C MET A 132 -11.41 -4.63 -9.60
N VAL A 133 -10.29 -5.15 -10.11
CA VAL A 133 -9.14 -4.31 -10.50
C VAL A 133 -9.56 -3.33 -11.59
N LYS A 134 -10.23 -3.81 -12.64
CA LYS A 134 -10.69 -3.00 -13.75
C LYS A 134 -11.63 -1.87 -13.31
N THR A 135 -12.56 -2.18 -12.41
CA THR A 135 -13.49 -1.19 -11.83
C THR A 135 -12.75 -0.13 -11.02
N ASN A 136 -11.79 -0.54 -10.18
CA ASN A 136 -11.06 0.40 -9.35
C ASN A 136 -10.06 1.26 -10.14
N LEU A 137 -9.60 0.79 -11.30
CA LEU A 137 -8.79 1.55 -12.26
C LEU A 137 -9.60 2.54 -13.10
N GLN A 138 -10.93 2.61 -12.97
CA GLN A 138 -11.74 3.62 -13.67
C GLN A 138 -11.19 5.04 -13.45
N GLY A 139 -11.18 5.81 -14.54
CA GLY A 139 -10.57 7.14 -14.61
C GLY A 139 -9.07 7.15 -14.92
N LYS A 140 -8.41 5.98 -15.02
CA LYS A 140 -7.03 5.86 -15.52
C LYS A 140 -6.99 5.27 -16.91
N SER A 141 -5.96 5.67 -17.67
CA SER A 141 -5.60 5.03 -18.93
C SER A 141 -4.76 3.80 -18.64
N PHE A 142 -5.18 2.64 -19.13
CA PHE A 142 -4.45 1.38 -18.99
C PHE A 142 -4.65 0.48 -20.21
N THR A 143 -3.69 -0.43 -20.43
CA THR A 143 -3.83 -1.54 -21.37
C THR A 143 -4.07 -2.83 -20.61
N GLU A 144 -5.02 -3.63 -21.08
CA GLU A 144 -5.36 -4.95 -20.52
C GLU A 144 -4.87 -6.03 -21.47
N ASN A 145 -4.05 -6.96 -20.95
CA ASN A 145 -3.54 -8.10 -21.69
C ASN A 145 -3.94 -9.39 -20.96
N GLU A 146 -4.75 -10.21 -21.61
CA GLU A 146 -5.18 -11.50 -21.08
C GLU A 146 -4.36 -12.62 -21.73
N GLN A 147 -3.75 -13.46 -20.89
CA GLN A 147 -3.01 -14.63 -21.32
C GLN A 147 -3.37 -15.80 -20.40
N SER A 148 -4.09 -16.78 -20.95
CA SER A 148 -4.56 -17.97 -20.21
C SER A 148 -5.39 -17.59 -18.97
N ASP A 149 -4.83 -17.77 -17.78
CA ASP A 149 -5.43 -17.54 -16.46
C ASP A 149 -4.90 -16.26 -15.78
N LYS A 150 -4.04 -15.51 -16.46
CA LYS A 150 -3.47 -14.25 -15.96
C LYS A 150 -3.93 -13.07 -16.78
N THR A 151 -4.42 -12.05 -16.09
CA THR A 151 -4.68 -10.73 -16.66
C THR A 151 -3.61 -9.75 -16.17
N THR A 152 -3.02 -9.01 -17.09
CA THR A 152 -2.05 -7.96 -16.78
C THR A 152 -2.60 -6.60 -17.22
N PHE A 153 -2.71 -5.69 -16.26
CA PHE A 153 -3.01 -4.28 -16.47
C PHE A 153 -1.70 -3.49 -16.43
N VAL A 154 -1.41 -2.70 -17.47
CA VAL A 154 -0.31 -1.72 -17.46
C VAL A 154 -0.93 -0.33 -17.41
N ILE A 155 -0.66 0.42 -16.36
CA ILE A 155 -1.36 1.66 -16.04
C ILE A 155 -0.44 2.84 -16.35
N SER A 156 -0.95 3.81 -17.11
CA SER A 156 -0.23 5.05 -17.44
C SER A 156 -0.56 6.16 -16.44
N ASN A 157 0.40 7.05 -16.18
CA ASN A 157 0.23 8.22 -15.30
C ASN A 157 -0.34 7.87 -13.92
N SER A 158 0.29 6.87 -13.28
CA SER A 158 -0.14 6.29 -12.02
C SER A 158 1.09 5.86 -11.21
N PRO A 159 1.04 5.99 -9.87
CA PRO A 159 2.00 5.34 -8.98
C PRO A 159 2.00 3.82 -9.11
N ILE A 160 0.88 3.21 -9.50
CA ILE A 160 0.84 1.81 -9.94
C ILE A 160 1.33 1.75 -11.38
N SER A 161 2.40 0.99 -11.65
CA SER A 161 2.91 0.77 -13.00
C SER A 161 2.22 -0.42 -13.68
N LYS A 162 1.95 -1.48 -12.91
CA LYS A 162 1.38 -2.73 -13.42
C LYS A 162 0.60 -3.45 -12.33
N ILE A 163 -0.47 -4.14 -12.70
CA ILE A 163 -1.15 -5.12 -11.85
C ILE A 163 -1.23 -6.44 -12.62
N GLU A 164 -0.77 -7.53 -12.03
CA GLU A 164 -1.02 -8.88 -12.50
C GLU A 164 -2.03 -9.55 -11.58
N VAL A 165 -3.05 -10.18 -12.16
CA VAL A 165 -4.10 -10.84 -11.40
C VAL A 165 -4.40 -12.21 -12.01
N THR A 166 -4.59 -13.19 -11.14
CA THR A 166 -5.08 -14.54 -11.45
C THR A 166 -6.29 -14.81 -10.56
N PRO A 167 -7.00 -15.95 -10.72
CA PRO A 167 -8.03 -16.32 -9.77
C PRO A 167 -7.53 -16.46 -8.33
N THR A 168 -6.24 -16.69 -8.10
CA THR A 168 -5.67 -16.94 -6.76
C THR A 168 -4.66 -15.91 -6.30
N SER A 169 -4.33 -14.90 -7.10
CA SER A 169 -3.31 -13.93 -6.74
C SER A 169 -3.56 -12.52 -7.29
N PHE A 170 -3.00 -11.56 -6.57
CA PHE A 170 -2.90 -10.16 -6.93
C PHE A 170 -1.45 -9.72 -6.75
N HIS A 171 -0.88 -9.11 -7.78
CA HIS A 171 0.48 -8.58 -7.75
C HIS A 171 0.50 -7.16 -8.31
N MET A 172 0.72 -6.17 -7.45
CA MET A 172 0.81 -4.77 -7.82
C MET A 172 2.26 -4.33 -7.83
N PHE A 173 2.67 -3.66 -8.90
CA PHE A 173 4.00 -3.07 -9.06
C PHE A 173 3.89 -1.56 -9.04
N ILE A 174 4.86 -0.93 -8.38
CA ILE A 174 4.91 0.51 -8.18
C ILE A 174 5.87 1.15 -9.17
N ASN A 175 5.53 2.36 -9.62
CA ASN A 175 6.42 3.25 -10.31
C ASN A 175 7.27 4.02 -9.27
N LYS A 176 8.55 3.65 -9.16
CA LYS A 176 9.53 4.32 -8.29
C LYS A 176 9.51 5.84 -8.38
N SER A 177 9.32 6.39 -9.59
CA SER A 177 9.32 7.85 -9.80
C SER A 177 8.13 8.59 -9.16
N SER A 178 7.13 7.85 -8.67
CA SER A 178 5.97 8.40 -7.98
C SER A 178 6.13 8.47 -6.47
N PHE A 179 7.28 8.04 -5.93
CA PHE A 179 7.56 8.06 -4.49
C PHE A 179 7.33 9.44 -3.88
N ILE A 180 6.83 9.45 -2.64
CA ILE A 180 6.62 10.63 -1.82
C ILE A 180 7.26 10.38 -0.46
N ASP A 181 8.09 11.31 -0.02
CA ASP A 181 8.66 11.31 1.33
C ASP A 181 7.64 11.87 2.33
N TYR A 182 7.06 10.96 3.10
CA TYR A 182 6.12 11.31 4.16
C TYR A 182 6.81 11.81 5.44
N GLY A 183 8.13 11.65 5.56
CA GLY A 183 8.92 12.12 6.69
C GLY A 183 8.53 11.50 8.02
N GLN A 184 8.26 10.20 8.01
CA GLN A 184 8.06 9.38 9.20
C GLN A 184 9.38 8.75 9.63
#